data_AF-A0A938CXS9-F1
#
_entry.id   AF-A0A938CXS9-F1
#
_cell.length_a   1.000
_cell.length_b   1.000
_cell.length_c   1.000
_cell.angle_alpha   90.00
_cell.angle_beta   90.00
_cell.angle_gamma   90.00
#
_symmetry.space_group_name_H-M   'P 1'
#
loop_
_entity.id
_entity.type
_entity.pdbx_description
1 polymer ?
#
loop_
_entity_poly.entity_id
_entity_poly.type
_entity_poly.pdbx_seq_one_letter_code
_entity_poly.pdbx_strand_id
1 'polypeptide(L)'
;MSPAALAQSSYSGPIFDCDTHMYEVNDAWSRYLPQQFAKDYDTRFRTGEDGDFALYVGDRKIEITSNYYTEDGRVAPPGKLHEWLRAMKEGKGEVEMRVHKTPDMYDRDARLAKMDEFGVEGCILYVGNMVGVLSYLTDIEPTYAYLNAYNRWLEEDWGFAYRGRIFATPVISLASLENAVEQAKWVVSKGARAVLVPMGPFGGRAPADPHFDPFWSILNEAHVKVVYHVSEAIYLEPHMKLWGEKMQQSRLSQTAFVWMHGYSERPVIETISSLIFWNFFERFPNIRVMSAENGSEWVPAMLQKIDKVRGMAKNAFWPAGQLKERPS
;
A
#
# COMPACT_ATOMS: atom_id res chain seq x y z
N MET A 1 -36.31 6.42 -17.05
CA MET A 1 -36.15 7.69 -16.30
C MET A 1 -35.34 8.63 -17.19
N SER A 2 -35.77 9.88 -17.40
CA SER A 2 -34.98 10.80 -18.22
C SER A 2 -33.70 11.19 -17.45
N PRO A 3 -32.59 11.49 -18.15
CA PRO A 3 -31.35 11.96 -17.52
C PRO A 3 -31.52 13.21 -16.65
N ALA A 4 -32.63 13.93 -16.78
CA ALA A 4 -32.96 15.14 -16.03
C ALA A 4 -33.53 14.89 -14.62
N ALA A 5 -33.80 13.64 -14.23
CA ALA A 5 -34.37 13.30 -12.92
C ALA A 5 -33.33 12.94 -11.84
N LEU A 6 -32.04 12.86 -12.19
CA LEU A 6 -30.93 12.79 -11.23
C LEU A 6 -30.44 14.20 -10.92
N ALA A 7 -31.35 15.07 -10.45
CA ALA A 7 -30.92 16.21 -9.65
C ALA A 7 -30.35 15.61 -8.36
N GLN A 8 -29.05 15.34 -8.38
CA GLN A 8 -28.29 14.75 -7.29
C GLN A 8 -28.60 15.53 -6.01
N SER A 9 -29.27 14.90 -5.05
CA SER A 9 -29.18 15.34 -3.66
C SER A 9 -27.69 15.33 -3.32
N SER A 10 -27.08 16.50 -3.16
CA SER A 10 -25.70 16.59 -2.69
C SER A 10 -25.61 15.89 -1.34
N TYR A 11 -24.78 14.85 -1.23
CA TYR A 11 -24.50 14.22 0.06
C TYR A 11 -23.95 15.28 1.01
N SER A 12 -24.65 15.53 2.12
CA SER A 12 -24.28 16.49 3.17
C SER A 12 -23.87 15.78 4.47
N GLY A 13 -23.72 14.47 4.42
CA GLY A 13 -23.28 13.67 5.56
C GLY A 13 -21.77 13.74 5.77
N PRO A 14 -21.29 13.10 6.84
CA PRO A 14 -19.86 13.04 7.16
C PRO A 14 -19.09 12.31 6.06
N ILE A 15 -17.94 12.85 5.65
CA ILE A 15 -17.03 12.19 4.72
C ILE A 15 -15.96 11.45 5.52
N PHE A 16 -15.80 10.16 5.23
CA PHE A 16 -14.64 9.40 5.67
C PHE A 16 -13.81 9.05 4.44
N ASP A 17 -12.58 9.55 4.40
CA ASP A 17 -11.69 9.34 3.26
C ASP A 17 -10.87 8.07 3.45
N CYS A 18 -11.16 7.04 2.65
CA CYS A 18 -10.50 5.74 2.76
C CYS A 18 -9.11 5.71 2.12
N ASP A 19 -8.67 6.79 1.46
CA ASP A 19 -7.42 6.79 0.71
C ASP A 19 -6.71 8.14 0.69
N THR A 20 -5.84 8.33 1.70
CA THR A 20 -5.03 9.54 1.80
C THR A 20 -3.59 9.20 2.13
N HIS A 21 -2.65 10.07 1.72
CA HIS A 21 -1.22 9.84 1.92
C HIS A 21 -0.54 10.93 2.74
N MET A 22 0.54 10.55 3.39
CA MET A 22 1.55 11.48 3.89
C MET A 22 2.73 11.59 2.91
N TYR A 23 3.47 12.67 3.02
CA TYR A 23 4.86 12.71 2.56
C TYR A 23 5.77 12.52 3.77
N GLU A 24 6.65 11.53 3.70
CA GLU A 24 7.64 11.32 4.75
C GLU A 24 8.55 12.55 4.93
N VAL A 25 8.92 12.79 6.19
CA VAL A 25 9.97 13.75 6.55
C VAL A 25 11.34 13.08 6.36
N ASN A 26 12.40 13.90 6.32
CA ASN A 26 13.74 13.44 5.92
C ASN A 26 14.31 12.32 6.80
N ASP A 27 13.93 12.26 8.08
CA ASP A 27 14.42 11.25 9.03
C ASP A 27 13.44 10.10 9.27
N ALA A 28 12.34 10.01 8.51
CA ALA A 28 11.29 9.01 8.70
C ALA A 28 11.80 7.57 8.73
N TRP A 29 12.81 7.28 7.89
CA TRP A 29 13.42 5.96 7.78
C TRP A 29 14.64 5.76 8.68
N SER A 30 15.28 6.85 9.10
CA SER A 30 16.60 6.80 9.75
C SER A 30 16.57 7.08 11.24
N ARG A 31 15.57 7.82 11.74
CA ARG A 31 15.44 8.25 13.15
C ARG A 31 15.58 7.10 14.13
N TYR A 32 15.05 5.93 13.77
CA TYR A 32 15.05 4.73 14.61
C TYR A 32 15.78 3.54 13.99
N LEU A 33 16.44 3.73 12.86
CA LEU A 33 17.16 2.65 12.18
C LEU A 33 18.42 2.30 12.99
N PRO A 34 18.64 1.02 13.37
CA PRO A 34 19.85 0.64 14.08
C PRO A 34 21.10 0.99 13.27
N GLN A 35 22.11 1.55 13.94
CA GLN A 35 23.33 2.08 13.31
C GLN A 35 24.04 1.06 12.42
N GLN A 36 23.98 -0.23 12.77
CA GLN A 36 24.58 -1.32 12.00
C GLN A 36 23.96 -1.49 10.59
N PHE A 37 22.71 -1.05 10.38
CA PHE A 37 22.03 -1.10 9.09
C PHE A 37 22.04 0.26 8.36
N ALA A 38 22.39 1.35 9.03
CA ALA A 38 22.30 2.71 8.49
C ALA A 38 23.09 2.89 7.18
N LYS A 39 24.25 2.23 7.03
CA LYS A 39 25.04 2.34 5.79
C LYS A 39 24.27 1.82 4.57
N ASP A 40 23.66 0.64 4.70
CA ASP A 40 23.10 -0.09 3.56
C ASP A 40 21.59 0.15 3.37
N TYR A 41 20.93 0.66 4.41
CA TYR A 41 19.46 0.81 4.44
C TYR A 41 18.98 2.22 4.77
N ASP A 42 19.83 3.18 5.15
CA ASP A 42 19.37 4.57 5.26
C ASP A 42 18.75 5.05 3.94
N THR A 43 17.66 5.80 4.06
CA THR A 43 16.80 6.13 2.92
C THR A 43 16.68 7.63 2.75
N ARG A 44 17.16 8.11 1.61
CA ARG A 44 17.28 9.55 1.34
C ARG A 44 17.15 9.86 -0.14
N PHE A 45 16.62 11.04 -0.43
CA PHE A 45 16.68 11.60 -1.78
C PHE A 45 18.10 12.09 -2.08
N ARG A 46 18.59 11.81 -3.28
CA ARG A 46 19.84 12.36 -3.81
C ARG A 46 19.87 12.29 -5.33
N THR A 47 20.80 13.02 -5.91
CA THR A 47 21.12 12.94 -7.33
C THR A 47 22.13 11.80 -7.53
N GLY A 48 21.77 10.85 -8.39
CA GLY A 48 22.61 9.70 -8.73
C GLY A 48 23.77 10.06 -9.66
N GLU A 49 24.65 9.08 -9.90
CA GLU A 49 25.74 9.21 -10.88
C GLU A 49 25.22 9.34 -12.33
N ASP A 50 24.00 8.86 -12.57
CA ASP A 50 23.25 9.02 -13.81
C ASP A 50 22.62 10.40 -13.98
N GLY A 51 22.71 11.27 -12.96
CA GLY A 51 22.16 12.63 -12.96
C GLY A 51 20.69 12.70 -12.57
N ASP A 52 20.04 11.57 -12.30
CA ASP A 52 18.64 11.54 -11.89
C ASP A 52 18.49 11.87 -10.40
N PHE A 53 17.49 12.70 -10.07
CA PHE A 53 17.10 12.89 -8.68
C PHE A 53 16.06 11.84 -8.26
N ALA A 54 16.39 11.01 -7.29
CA ALA A 54 15.57 9.88 -6.87
C ALA A 54 15.73 9.58 -5.38
N LEU A 55 14.83 8.76 -4.84
CA LEU A 55 14.99 8.14 -3.53
C LEU A 55 15.95 6.96 -3.64
N TYR A 56 16.79 6.78 -2.62
CA TYR A 56 17.71 5.64 -2.51
C TYR A 56 17.55 4.95 -1.17
N VAL A 57 17.69 3.62 -1.15
CA VAL A 57 17.88 2.82 0.08
C VAL A 57 19.32 2.30 0.06
N GLY A 58 20.18 2.91 0.89
CA GLY A 58 21.63 2.80 0.74
C GLY A 58 22.07 3.27 -0.64
N ASP A 59 22.66 2.37 -1.42
CA ASP A 59 23.09 2.63 -2.80
C ASP A 59 22.08 2.21 -3.87
N ARG A 60 20.95 1.61 -3.48
CA ARG A 60 19.91 1.15 -4.41
C ARG A 60 18.97 2.29 -4.75
N LYS A 61 18.91 2.66 -6.04
CA LYS A 61 17.94 3.64 -6.56
C LYS A 61 16.54 3.04 -6.56
N ILE A 62 15.59 3.77 -6.00
CA ILE A 62 14.16 3.41 -6.02
C ILE A 62 13.57 3.96 -7.32
N GLU A 63 13.61 3.14 -8.36
CA GLU A 63 13.45 3.56 -9.76
C GLU A 63 12.13 4.27 -10.02
N ILE A 64 11.04 3.83 -9.37
CA ILE A 64 9.71 4.45 -9.49
C ILE A 64 9.68 5.93 -9.06
N THR A 65 10.67 6.38 -8.29
CA THR A 65 10.82 7.78 -7.84
C THR A 65 11.72 8.62 -8.75
N SER A 66 12.38 8.03 -9.75
CA SER A 66 13.37 8.70 -10.59
C SER A 66 12.78 9.87 -11.35
N ASN A 67 13.32 11.07 -11.11
CA ASN A 67 12.86 12.37 -11.63
C ASN A 67 11.38 12.68 -11.36
N TYR A 68 10.71 11.87 -10.54
CA TYR A 68 9.35 12.13 -10.09
C TYR A 68 9.30 13.22 -9.00
N TYR A 69 10.43 13.48 -8.34
CA TYR A 69 10.63 14.57 -7.39
C TYR A 69 11.67 15.55 -7.91
N THR A 70 11.73 16.75 -7.34
CA THR A 70 12.78 17.75 -7.66
C THR A 70 13.62 18.04 -6.42
N GLU A 71 14.89 18.42 -6.64
CA GLU A 71 15.83 18.79 -5.56
C GLU A 71 15.31 19.93 -4.67
N ASP A 72 14.48 20.81 -5.23
CA ASP A 72 13.82 21.91 -4.51
C ASP A 72 12.62 21.46 -3.63
N GLY A 73 12.37 20.16 -3.53
CA GLY A 73 11.34 19.57 -2.68
C GLY A 73 9.91 19.70 -3.20
N ARG A 74 9.72 20.10 -4.47
CA ARG A 74 8.41 20.16 -5.09
C ARG A 74 7.89 18.77 -5.48
N VAL A 75 6.57 18.64 -5.44
CA VAL A 75 5.83 17.41 -5.71
C VAL A 75 4.78 17.64 -6.79
N ALA A 76 4.22 16.55 -7.32
CA ALA A 76 3.08 16.64 -8.22
C ALA A 76 1.87 17.26 -7.48
N PRO A 77 1.15 18.22 -8.10
CA PRO A 77 -0.03 18.82 -7.49
C PRO A 77 -1.18 17.81 -7.36
N PRO A 78 -1.89 17.78 -6.22
CA PRO A 78 -3.06 16.91 -6.05
C PRO A 78 -4.13 17.12 -7.14
N GLY A 79 -4.69 16.03 -7.65
CA GLY A 79 -5.82 16.04 -8.59
C GLY A 79 -5.51 16.46 -10.04
N LYS A 80 -4.23 16.63 -10.41
CA LYS A 80 -3.82 17.17 -11.71
C LYS A 80 -3.26 16.12 -12.68
N LEU A 81 -3.37 14.83 -12.38
CA LEU A 81 -2.82 13.76 -13.22
C LEU A 81 -3.32 13.84 -14.67
N HIS A 82 -4.62 14.07 -14.89
CA HIS A 82 -5.18 14.17 -16.24
C HIS A 82 -4.65 15.41 -17.00
N GLU A 83 -4.52 16.56 -16.32
CA GLU A 83 -3.93 17.77 -16.89
C GLU A 83 -2.44 17.56 -17.23
N TRP A 84 -1.73 16.81 -16.40
CA TRP A 84 -0.35 16.43 -16.62
C TRP A 84 -0.16 15.49 -17.82
N LEU A 85 -0.95 14.42 -17.92
CA LEU A 85 -0.92 13.53 -19.09
C LEU A 85 -1.25 14.28 -20.39
N ARG A 86 -2.17 15.24 -20.32
CA ARG A 86 -2.48 16.11 -21.46
C ARG A 86 -1.33 17.06 -21.80
N ALA A 87 -0.70 17.70 -20.81
CA ALA A 87 0.43 18.59 -21.01
C ALA A 87 1.63 17.86 -21.64
N MET A 88 1.92 16.63 -21.19
CA MET A 88 2.94 15.75 -21.79
C MET A 88 2.66 15.48 -23.26
N LYS A 89 1.40 15.16 -23.61
CA LYS A 89 0.99 14.97 -25.02
C LYS A 89 1.16 16.24 -25.85
N GLU A 90 0.99 17.41 -25.25
CA GLU A 90 1.15 18.73 -25.89
C GLU A 90 2.60 19.24 -25.90
N GLY A 91 3.57 18.46 -25.37
CA GLY A 91 4.99 18.83 -25.34
C GLY A 91 5.33 19.95 -24.35
N LYS A 92 4.43 20.28 -23.42
CA LYS A 92 4.69 21.24 -22.34
C LYS A 92 5.44 20.52 -21.22
N GLY A 93 6.55 21.12 -20.77
CA GLY A 93 7.41 20.53 -19.75
C GLY A 93 6.69 20.30 -18.42
N GLU A 94 7.13 19.28 -17.68
CA GLU A 94 6.58 18.83 -16.40
C GLU A 94 6.69 19.85 -15.25
N VAL A 95 7.66 20.78 -15.35
CA VAL A 95 8.09 21.66 -14.25
C VAL A 95 7.05 22.71 -13.87
N GLU A 96 6.28 23.26 -14.83
CA GLU A 96 5.34 24.36 -14.57
C GLU A 96 4.17 23.99 -13.63
N MET A 97 3.93 22.70 -13.40
CA MET A 97 2.81 22.25 -12.56
C MET A 97 3.20 21.84 -11.14
N ARG A 98 4.48 21.65 -10.83
CA ARG A 98 4.87 21.14 -9.50
C ARG A 98 4.70 22.19 -8.39
N VAL A 99 4.32 21.71 -7.21
CA VAL A 99 4.00 22.57 -6.04
C VAL A 99 4.88 22.21 -4.84
N HIS A 100 5.12 23.18 -3.95
CA HIS A 100 5.76 22.89 -2.68
C HIS A 100 4.80 22.11 -1.76
N LYS A 101 5.36 21.17 -0.99
CA LYS A 101 4.61 20.45 0.05
C LYS A 101 4.07 21.44 1.07
N THR A 102 2.81 21.32 1.43
CA THR A 102 2.17 22.08 2.50
C THR A 102 2.23 21.33 3.83
N PRO A 103 2.16 21.98 5.00
CA PRO A 103 2.26 21.30 6.29
C PRO A 103 1.29 20.12 6.49
N ASP A 104 0.07 20.21 5.99
CA ASP A 104 -0.94 19.12 6.06
C ASP A 104 -0.53 17.81 5.36
N MET A 105 0.54 17.86 4.57
CA MET A 105 1.12 16.69 3.92
C MET A 105 2.08 15.89 4.82
N TYR A 106 2.67 16.51 5.85
CA TYR A 106 3.70 15.89 6.69
C TYR A 106 3.52 16.15 8.20
N ASP A 107 2.51 16.91 8.60
CA ASP A 107 2.15 17.19 10.00
C ASP A 107 0.68 16.86 10.28
N ARG A 108 0.44 16.10 11.36
CA ARG A 108 -0.90 15.59 11.72
C ARG A 108 -1.88 16.65 12.18
N ASP A 109 -1.43 17.73 12.83
CA ASP A 109 -2.33 18.78 13.32
C ASP A 109 -2.73 19.71 12.17
N ALA A 110 -1.80 20.05 11.28
CA ALA A 110 -2.09 20.73 10.03
C ALA A 110 -3.03 19.88 9.13
N ARG A 111 -2.84 18.56 9.10
CA ARG A 111 -3.74 17.63 8.39
C ARG A 111 -5.15 17.68 8.94
N LEU A 112 -5.34 17.67 10.27
CA LEU A 112 -6.67 17.81 10.87
C LEU A 112 -7.35 19.13 10.48
N ALA A 113 -6.61 20.25 10.51
CA ALA A 113 -7.16 21.54 10.09
C ALA A 113 -7.58 21.53 8.61
N LYS A 114 -6.80 20.87 7.74
CA LYS A 114 -7.16 20.68 6.33
C LYS A 114 -8.38 19.77 6.15
N MET A 115 -8.49 18.70 6.93
CA MET A 115 -9.67 17.85 6.94
C MET A 115 -10.93 18.62 7.35
N ASP A 116 -10.83 19.51 8.35
CA ASP A 116 -11.94 20.38 8.76
C ASP A 116 -12.36 21.34 7.64
N GLU A 117 -11.39 21.93 6.92
CA GLU A 117 -11.65 22.78 5.74
C GLU A 117 -12.40 22.02 4.64
N PHE A 118 -12.11 20.73 4.44
CA PHE A 118 -12.74 19.89 3.42
C PHE A 118 -14.03 19.18 3.89
N GLY A 119 -14.40 19.32 5.17
CA GLY A 119 -15.53 18.59 5.74
C GLY A 119 -15.32 17.07 5.85
N VAL A 120 -14.06 16.63 6.00
CA VAL A 120 -13.67 15.23 6.17
C VAL A 120 -13.57 14.91 7.66
N GLU A 121 -14.38 13.97 8.16
CA GLU A 121 -14.41 13.61 9.57
C GLU A 121 -13.29 12.67 9.97
N GLY A 122 -12.88 11.78 9.07
CA GLY A 122 -11.79 10.86 9.32
C GLY A 122 -11.14 10.39 8.04
N CYS A 123 -9.91 9.92 8.13
CA CYS A 123 -9.21 9.33 7.01
C CYS A 123 -8.37 8.11 7.39
N ILE A 124 -8.20 7.20 6.44
CA ILE A 124 -7.09 6.26 6.46
C ILE A 124 -5.88 6.97 5.88
N LEU A 125 -4.75 6.86 6.58
CA LEU A 125 -3.50 7.50 6.18
C LEU A 125 -2.49 6.42 5.81
N TYR A 126 -2.23 6.29 4.52
CA TYR A 126 -1.22 5.42 3.95
C TYR A 126 0.13 6.09 3.87
N VAL A 127 1.15 5.25 3.80
CA VAL A 127 2.53 5.65 3.56
C VAL A 127 2.69 6.41 2.24
N GLY A 128 3.75 7.21 2.14
CA GLY A 128 4.11 7.91 0.91
C GLY A 128 5.07 7.07 0.08
N ASN A 129 6.33 7.45 0.06
CA ASN A 129 7.38 6.80 -0.72
C ASN A 129 7.76 5.40 -0.21
N MET A 130 7.43 5.06 1.04
CA MET A 130 7.67 3.73 1.57
C MET A 130 7.07 2.63 0.68
N VAL A 131 5.98 2.90 -0.03
CA VAL A 131 5.36 1.92 -0.95
C VAL A 131 6.32 1.45 -2.05
N GLY A 132 7.19 2.35 -2.55
CA GLY A 132 8.21 2.01 -3.54
C GLY A 132 9.46 1.40 -2.91
N VAL A 133 9.76 1.74 -1.66
CA VAL A 133 10.89 1.18 -0.91
C VAL A 133 10.70 -0.31 -0.64
N LEU A 134 9.47 -0.76 -0.36
CA LEU A 134 9.19 -2.14 0.03
C LEU A 134 9.73 -3.19 -0.94
N SER A 135 9.75 -2.92 -2.26
CA SER A 135 10.25 -3.87 -3.25
C SER A 135 11.76 -4.09 -3.19
N TYR A 136 12.51 -3.22 -2.49
CA TYR A 136 13.96 -3.26 -2.35
C TYR A 136 14.42 -3.86 -1.01
N LEU A 137 13.48 -4.21 -0.13
CA LEU A 137 13.75 -4.82 1.17
C LEU A 137 13.67 -6.36 1.07
N THR A 138 14.79 -7.00 0.72
CA THR A 138 14.84 -8.44 0.42
C THR A 138 15.36 -9.30 1.57
N ASP A 139 16.27 -8.77 2.39
CA ASP A 139 16.91 -9.53 3.47
C ASP A 139 16.10 -9.42 4.77
N ILE A 140 15.81 -10.55 5.41
CA ILE A 140 14.87 -10.61 6.55
C ILE A 140 15.27 -9.66 7.69
N GLU A 141 16.46 -9.82 8.26
CA GLU A 141 16.89 -9.06 9.44
C GLU A 141 16.86 -7.53 9.23
N PRO A 142 17.53 -6.96 8.20
CA PRO A 142 17.47 -5.53 7.99
C PRO A 142 16.09 -5.04 7.56
N THR A 143 15.30 -5.85 6.85
CA THR A 143 13.90 -5.50 6.50
C THR A 143 13.08 -5.26 7.76
N TYR A 144 13.15 -6.14 8.76
CA TYR A 144 12.38 -5.95 9.98
C TYR A 144 12.94 -4.85 10.87
N ALA A 145 14.26 -4.66 10.93
CA ALA A 145 14.86 -3.51 11.60
C ALA A 145 14.37 -2.19 10.98
N TYR A 146 14.30 -2.13 9.65
CA TYR A 146 13.83 -0.99 8.89
C TYR A 146 12.33 -0.73 9.07
N LEU A 147 11.49 -1.77 8.94
CA LEU A 147 10.04 -1.65 9.18
C LEU A 147 9.71 -1.26 10.62
N ASN A 148 10.44 -1.80 11.60
CA ASN A 148 10.30 -1.41 13.01
C ASN A 148 10.66 0.07 13.22
N ALA A 149 11.75 0.53 12.62
CA ALA A 149 12.17 1.92 12.69
C ALA A 149 11.12 2.85 12.06
N TYR A 150 10.66 2.52 10.85
CA TYR A 150 9.65 3.27 10.12
C TYR A 150 8.31 3.32 10.87
N ASN A 151 7.83 2.18 11.36
CA ASN A 151 6.55 2.16 12.08
C ASN A 151 6.63 2.90 13.42
N ARG A 152 7.81 2.93 14.07
CA ARG A 152 8.04 3.76 15.26
C ARG A 152 8.00 5.25 14.95
N TRP A 153 8.61 5.67 13.84
CA TRP A 153 8.48 7.04 13.34
C TRP A 153 7.01 7.38 13.04
N LEU A 154 6.31 6.50 12.33
CA LEU A 154 4.90 6.68 11.97
C LEU A 154 4.01 6.83 13.22
N GLU A 155 4.25 6.04 14.25
CA GLU A 155 3.53 6.17 15.53
C GLU A 155 3.80 7.51 16.23
N GLU A 156 5.04 7.98 16.20
CA GLU A 156 5.44 9.23 16.84
C GLU A 156 4.86 10.47 16.12
N ASP A 157 5.06 10.57 14.80
CA ASP A 157 4.73 11.77 14.02
C ASP A 157 3.24 11.81 13.66
N TRP A 158 2.64 10.66 13.35
CA TRP A 158 1.24 10.59 12.92
C TRP A 158 0.32 9.97 13.96
N GLY A 159 0.77 8.91 14.63
CA GLY A 159 -0.06 8.10 15.53
C GLY A 159 -1.02 7.19 14.76
N PHE A 160 -1.19 5.94 15.22
CA PHE A 160 -2.00 4.95 14.49
C PHE A 160 -3.52 5.19 14.55
N ALA A 161 -3.99 6.05 15.47
CA ALA A 161 -5.40 6.41 15.63
C ALA A 161 -5.53 7.83 16.21
N TYR A 162 -4.84 8.80 15.61
CA TYR A 162 -4.72 10.15 16.17
C TYR A 162 -6.08 10.85 16.24
N ARG A 163 -6.45 11.22 17.47
CA ARG A 163 -7.74 11.82 17.86
C ARG A 163 -8.98 11.09 17.32
N GLY A 164 -8.85 9.81 16.98
CA GLY A 164 -9.93 9.03 16.35
C GLY A 164 -10.33 9.53 14.96
N ARG A 165 -9.49 10.33 14.29
CA ARG A 165 -9.78 10.92 12.97
C ARG A 165 -8.73 10.55 11.92
N ILE A 166 -7.47 10.39 12.30
CA ILE A 166 -6.41 9.92 11.37
C ILE A 166 -6.02 8.51 11.77
N PHE A 167 -6.18 7.56 10.85
CA PHE A 167 -5.86 6.16 11.06
C PHE A 167 -4.66 5.77 10.20
N ALA A 168 -3.45 6.02 10.71
CA ALA A 168 -2.21 5.65 10.03
C ALA A 168 -2.03 4.13 10.01
N THR A 169 -1.61 3.59 8.86
CA THR A 169 -1.46 2.14 8.65
C THR A 169 0.01 1.71 8.76
N PRO A 170 0.48 1.22 9.92
CA PRO A 170 1.82 0.65 10.01
C PRO A 170 1.96 -0.53 9.05
N VAL A 171 3.15 -0.66 8.47
CA VAL A 171 3.44 -1.66 7.44
C VAL A 171 4.01 -2.91 8.10
N ILE A 172 3.40 -4.06 7.83
CA ILE A 172 3.87 -5.36 8.33
C ILE A 172 4.09 -6.32 7.17
N SER A 173 5.29 -6.87 7.09
CA SER A 173 5.62 -7.96 6.16
C SER A 173 5.41 -9.31 6.83
N LEU A 174 5.03 -10.33 6.05
CA LEU A 174 4.98 -11.73 6.49
C LEU A 174 6.23 -12.53 6.11
N ALA A 175 7.29 -11.87 5.65
CA ALA A 175 8.55 -12.53 5.26
C ALA A 175 9.22 -13.32 6.40
N SER A 176 8.99 -12.94 7.66
CA SER A 176 9.34 -13.69 8.87
C SER A 176 8.14 -13.70 9.82
N LEU A 177 7.58 -14.88 10.07
CA LEU A 177 6.44 -15.04 10.98
C LEU A 177 6.72 -14.51 12.39
N GLU A 178 7.90 -14.82 12.93
CA GLU A 178 8.30 -14.39 14.28
C GLU A 178 8.27 -12.87 14.40
N ASN A 179 8.96 -12.16 13.50
CA ASN A 179 8.99 -10.71 13.52
C ASN A 179 7.61 -10.10 13.20
N ALA A 180 6.83 -10.71 12.30
CA ALA A 180 5.47 -10.24 11.99
C ALA A 180 4.55 -10.34 13.22
N VAL A 181 4.65 -11.42 14.01
CA VAL A 181 3.92 -11.61 15.26
C VAL A 181 4.31 -10.55 16.30
N GLU A 182 5.61 -10.25 16.43
CA GLU A 182 6.09 -9.21 17.34
C GLU A 182 5.59 -7.81 16.92
N GLN A 183 5.70 -7.49 15.63
CA GLN A 183 5.17 -6.23 15.07
C GLN A 183 3.66 -6.11 15.29
N ALA A 184 2.89 -7.18 15.02
CA ALA A 184 1.45 -7.19 15.24
C ALA A 184 1.09 -6.88 16.69
N LYS A 185 1.74 -7.55 17.66
CA LYS A 185 1.54 -7.27 19.09
C LYS A 185 1.86 -5.82 19.43
N TRP A 186 2.98 -5.31 18.91
CA TRP A 186 3.40 -3.94 19.18
C TRP A 186 2.43 -2.92 18.60
N VAL A 187 2.06 -3.00 17.32
CA VAL A 187 1.11 -2.03 16.71
C VAL A 187 -0.27 -2.07 17.36
N VAL A 188 -0.75 -3.27 17.72
CA VAL A 188 -2.01 -3.44 18.47
C VAL A 188 -1.91 -2.75 19.83
N SER A 189 -0.81 -2.94 20.56
CA SER A 189 -0.58 -2.28 21.87
C SER A 189 -0.52 -0.76 21.76
N LYS A 190 -0.13 -0.23 20.59
CA LYS A 190 -0.12 1.19 20.25
C LYS A 190 -1.45 1.72 19.69
N GLY A 191 -2.49 0.87 19.65
CA GLY A 191 -3.84 1.28 19.28
C GLY A 191 -4.09 1.32 17.76
N ALA A 192 -3.28 0.66 16.95
CA ALA A 192 -3.52 0.57 15.52
C ALA A 192 -4.91 -0.01 15.21
N ARG A 193 -5.63 0.65 14.30
CA ARG A 193 -6.97 0.20 13.85
C ARG A 193 -6.92 -0.49 12.50
N ALA A 194 -5.88 -0.24 11.72
CA ALA A 194 -5.61 -0.90 10.46
C ALA A 194 -4.10 -1.12 10.31
N VAL A 195 -3.71 -2.13 9.55
CA VAL A 195 -2.32 -2.38 9.15
C VAL A 195 -2.24 -2.52 7.63
N LEU A 196 -1.14 -2.08 7.04
CA LEU A 196 -0.84 -2.30 5.63
C LEU A 196 0.01 -3.57 5.50
N VAL A 197 -0.47 -4.53 4.72
CA VAL A 197 0.29 -5.74 4.39
C VAL A 197 0.57 -5.73 2.88
N PRO A 198 1.82 -5.90 2.42
CA PRO A 198 2.11 -6.01 1.00
C PRO A 198 1.31 -7.14 0.33
N MET A 199 0.87 -6.91 -0.92
CA MET A 199 0.14 -7.91 -1.69
C MET A 199 1.05 -9.06 -2.13
N GLY A 200 0.44 -10.24 -2.34
CA GLY A 200 1.12 -11.42 -2.88
C GLY A 200 1.66 -12.38 -1.82
N PRO A 201 2.33 -13.46 -2.25
CA PRO A 201 2.87 -14.50 -1.39
C PRO A 201 4.14 -14.06 -0.65
N PHE A 202 4.42 -14.72 0.47
CA PHE A 202 5.62 -14.51 1.29
C PHE A 202 6.36 -15.82 1.49
N GLY A 203 7.66 -15.86 1.14
CA GLY A 203 8.47 -17.08 1.29
C GLY A 203 7.90 -18.30 0.55
N GLY A 204 7.23 -18.10 -0.59
CA GLY A 204 6.57 -19.15 -1.36
C GLY A 204 5.22 -19.63 -0.78
N ARG A 205 4.66 -18.92 0.20
CA ARG A 205 3.37 -19.24 0.84
C ARG A 205 2.33 -18.18 0.51
N ALA A 206 1.09 -18.62 0.33
CA ALA A 206 -0.04 -17.70 0.24
C ALA A 206 -0.19 -16.92 1.57
N PRO A 207 -0.67 -15.66 1.56
CA PRO A 207 -0.94 -14.91 2.79
C PRO A 207 -1.85 -15.62 3.79
N ALA A 208 -2.78 -16.44 3.29
CA ALA A 208 -3.70 -17.26 4.09
C ALA A 208 -3.20 -18.69 4.38
N ASP A 209 -1.91 -18.99 4.14
CA ASP A 209 -1.31 -20.25 4.60
C ASP A 209 -1.41 -20.34 6.14
N PRO A 210 -1.84 -21.48 6.71
CA PRO A 210 -1.92 -21.67 8.16
C PRO A 210 -0.61 -21.41 8.92
N HIS A 211 0.54 -21.44 8.24
CA HIS A 211 1.79 -20.96 8.80
C HIS A 211 1.68 -19.54 9.38
N PHE A 212 0.91 -18.65 8.76
CA PHE A 212 0.72 -17.26 9.20
C PHE A 212 -0.43 -17.08 10.21
N ASP A 213 -1.14 -18.14 10.58
CA ASP A 213 -2.28 -18.06 11.52
C ASP A 213 -1.94 -17.39 12.87
N PRO A 214 -0.72 -17.53 13.47
CA PRO A 214 -0.36 -16.80 14.68
C PRO A 214 -0.40 -15.27 14.52
N PHE A 215 0.02 -14.75 13.37
CA PHE A 215 -0.07 -13.32 13.06
C PHE A 215 -1.53 -12.89 12.92
N TRP A 216 -2.30 -13.64 12.13
CA TRP A 216 -3.70 -13.33 11.88
C TRP A 216 -4.58 -13.42 13.13
N SER A 217 -4.28 -14.36 14.04
CA SER A 217 -5.00 -14.50 15.32
C SER A 217 -4.93 -13.21 16.15
N ILE A 218 -3.77 -12.56 16.19
CA ILE A 218 -3.56 -11.29 16.92
C ILE A 218 -4.45 -10.19 16.33
N LEU A 219 -4.44 -10.02 15.01
CA LEU A 219 -5.25 -9.00 14.36
C LEU A 219 -6.76 -9.30 14.48
N ASN A 220 -7.14 -10.57 14.41
CA ASN A 220 -8.51 -11.04 14.56
C ASN A 220 -9.06 -10.77 15.97
N GLU A 221 -8.29 -11.09 17.02
CA GLU A 221 -8.66 -10.81 18.41
C GLU A 221 -8.75 -9.30 18.68
N ALA A 222 -7.88 -8.52 18.07
CA ALA A 222 -7.84 -7.06 18.22
C ALA A 222 -8.82 -6.30 17.31
N HIS A 223 -9.56 -6.99 16.42
CA HIS A 223 -10.44 -6.39 15.41
C HIS A 223 -9.74 -5.33 14.53
N VAL A 224 -8.47 -5.59 14.22
CA VAL A 224 -7.64 -4.73 13.35
C VAL A 224 -7.94 -5.06 11.89
N LYS A 225 -8.13 -3.99 11.11
CA LYS A 225 -8.41 -4.08 9.67
C LYS A 225 -7.10 -4.30 8.92
N VAL A 226 -7.18 -4.95 7.78
CA VAL A 226 -6.03 -5.20 6.91
C VAL A 226 -6.26 -4.44 5.62
N VAL A 227 -5.29 -3.66 5.20
CA VAL A 227 -5.34 -2.96 3.92
C VAL A 227 -4.29 -3.52 2.98
N TYR A 228 -4.72 -3.82 1.77
CA TYR A 228 -3.89 -4.04 0.60
C TYR A 228 -3.98 -2.81 -0.28
N HIS A 229 -2.99 -1.93 -0.12
CA HIS A 229 -2.83 -0.75 -0.96
C HIS A 229 -2.03 -1.10 -2.20
N VAL A 230 -2.29 -0.44 -3.34
CA VAL A 230 -1.48 -0.63 -4.54
C VAL A 230 0.01 -0.47 -4.21
N SER A 231 0.82 -1.39 -4.71
CA SER A 231 2.27 -1.38 -4.56
C SER A 231 2.89 -2.15 -5.70
N GLU A 232 4.21 -1.99 -5.88
CA GLU A 232 4.93 -2.83 -6.83
C GLU A 232 4.86 -4.30 -6.42
N ALA A 233 4.18 -5.13 -7.22
CA ALA A 233 4.01 -6.55 -6.97
C ALA A 233 5.28 -7.34 -7.34
N ILE A 234 6.37 -7.11 -6.61
CA ILE A 234 7.70 -7.66 -6.91
C ILE A 234 7.72 -9.19 -7.05
N TYR A 235 6.80 -9.90 -6.38
CA TYR A 235 6.65 -11.36 -6.52
C TYR A 235 6.30 -11.80 -7.95
N LEU A 236 5.79 -10.90 -8.79
CA LEU A 236 5.50 -11.15 -10.21
C LEU A 236 6.72 -10.94 -11.12
N GLU A 237 7.88 -10.49 -10.61
CA GLU A 237 9.09 -10.25 -11.41
C GLU A 237 9.49 -11.48 -12.28
N PRO A 238 9.53 -12.72 -11.75
CA PRO A 238 9.81 -13.89 -12.58
C PRO A 238 8.77 -14.10 -13.70
N HIS A 239 7.50 -13.78 -13.45
CA HIS A 239 6.44 -13.86 -14.46
C HIS A 239 6.62 -12.77 -15.52
N MET A 240 6.90 -11.53 -15.14
CA MET A 240 7.14 -10.43 -16.10
C MET A 240 8.32 -10.74 -17.00
N LYS A 241 9.39 -11.33 -16.45
CA LYS A 241 10.56 -11.76 -17.21
C LYS A 241 10.25 -12.74 -18.34
N LEU A 242 9.25 -13.60 -18.19
CA LEU A 242 8.80 -14.52 -19.26
C LEU A 242 8.27 -13.77 -20.49
N TRP A 243 7.76 -12.56 -20.29
CA TRP A 243 7.26 -11.67 -21.34
C TRP A 243 8.31 -10.68 -21.85
N GLY A 244 9.58 -10.82 -21.39
CA GLY A 244 10.65 -9.89 -21.73
C GLY A 244 10.59 -8.56 -20.96
N GLU A 245 9.71 -8.46 -19.96
CA GLU A 245 9.50 -7.26 -19.15
C GLU A 245 10.40 -7.25 -17.91
N LYS A 246 10.61 -6.07 -17.34
CA LYS A 246 11.32 -5.87 -16.06
C LYS A 246 10.42 -5.14 -15.08
N MET A 247 10.54 -5.49 -13.80
CA MET A 247 9.98 -4.72 -12.68
C MET A 247 11.05 -3.73 -12.18
N GLN A 248 10.71 -2.92 -11.18
CA GLN A 248 11.57 -1.91 -10.56
C GLN A 248 12.11 -0.94 -11.60
N GLN A 249 11.19 -0.27 -12.29
CA GLN A 249 11.50 0.70 -13.33
C GLN A 249 10.90 2.06 -12.99
N SER A 250 11.44 3.12 -13.62
CA SER A 250 10.84 4.45 -13.55
C SER A 250 9.41 4.43 -14.08
N ARG A 251 8.54 5.23 -13.46
CA ARG A 251 7.15 5.46 -13.89
C ARG A 251 7.06 5.79 -15.39
N LEU A 252 8.07 6.48 -15.91
CA LEU A 252 8.13 6.95 -17.30
C LEU A 252 8.61 5.87 -18.28
N SER A 253 9.28 4.83 -17.81
CA SER A 253 9.85 3.76 -18.66
C SER A 253 9.08 2.44 -18.59
N GLN A 254 8.16 2.30 -17.63
CA GLN A 254 7.32 1.11 -17.50
C GLN A 254 6.41 0.93 -18.71
N THR A 255 6.32 -0.30 -19.20
CA THR A 255 5.39 -0.63 -20.29
C THR A 255 3.95 -0.69 -19.77
N ALA A 256 2.99 -0.51 -20.68
CA ALA A 256 1.57 -0.70 -20.36
C ALA A 256 1.27 -2.12 -19.83
N PHE A 257 2.07 -3.12 -20.22
CA PHE A 257 1.95 -4.49 -19.72
C PHE A 257 2.31 -4.58 -18.23
N VAL A 258 3.42 -3.96 -17.82
CA VAL A 258 3.81 -3.89 -16.39
C VAL A 258 2.78 -3.09 -15.59
N TRP A 259 2.28 -1.97 -16.11
CA TRP A 259 1.20 -1.22 -15.46
C TRP A 259 -0.05 -2.08 -15.24
N MET A 260 -0.49 -2.81 -16.25
CA MET A 260 -1.69 -3.66 -16.18
C MET A 260 -1.54 -4.85 -15.22
N HIS A 261 -0.36 -5.47 -15.17
CA HIS A 261 -0.21 -6.74 -14.47
C HIS A 261 0.62 -6.67 -13.18
N GLY A 262 1.45 -5.66 -12.99
CA GLY A 262 2.32 -5.49 -11.83
C GLY A 262 1.89 -4.39 -10.85
N TYR A 263 1.02 -3.47 -11.29
CA TYR A 263 0.58 -2.29 -10.54
C TYR A 263 -0.94 -2.07 -10.51
N SER A 264 -1.73 -2.87 -11.22
CA SER A 264 -3.19 -2.72 -11.26
C SER A 264 -3.90 -3.81 -10.43
N GLU A 265 -5.05 -4.28 -10.89
CA GLU A 265 -5.95 -5.20 -10.18
C GLU A 265 -5.42 -6.63 -9.99
N ARG A 266 -4.48 -7.11 -10.82
CA ARG A 266 -4.01 -8.50 -10.76
C ARG A 266 -3.45 -8.89 -9.37
N PRO A 267 -2.49 -8.16 -8.79
CA PRO A 267 -1.98 -8.45 -7.44
C PRO A 267 -3.05 -8.53 -6.37
N VAL A 268 -4.04 -7.62 -6.38
CA VAL A 268 -5.10 -7.62 -5.36
C VAL A 268 -6.10 -8.76 -5.57
N ILE A 269 -6.41 -9.11 -6.82
CA ILE A 269 -7.26 -10.27 -7.16
C ILE A 269 -6.59 -11.56 -6.71
N GLU A 270 -5.30 -11.76 -7.02
CA GLU A 270 -4.54 -12.94 -6.57
C GLU A 270 -4.49 -13.02 -5.04
N THR A 271 -4.26 -11.88 -4.37
CA THR A 271 -4.21 -11.82 -2.90
C THR A 271 -5.56 -12.13 -2.26
N ILE A 272 -6.64 -11.45 -2.64
CA ILE A 272 -7.97 -11.66 -2.06
C ILE A 272 -8.51 -13.05 -2.41
N SER A 273 -8.30 -13.54 -3.64
CA SER A 273 -8.70 -14.90 -4.00
C SER A 273 -7.96 -15.94 -3.18
N SER A 274 -6.69 -15.71 -2.83
CA SER A 274 -5.97 -16.59 -1.91
C SER A 274 -6.62 -16.61 -0.52
N LEU A 275 -7.03 -15.47 0.04
CA LEU A 275 -7.73 -15.45 1.33
C LEU A 275 -9.03 -16.27 1.27
N ILE A 276 -9.82 -16.05 0.22
CA ILE A 276 -11.10 -16.73 0.01
C ILE A 276 -10.88 -18.25 -0.13
N PHE A 277 -10.06 -18.70 -1.08
CA PHE A 277 -9.93 -20.13 -1.38
C PHE A 277 -9.16 -20.91 -0.31
N TRP A 278 -8.39 -20.22 0.54
CA TRP A 278 -7.79 -20.81 1.73
C TRP A 278 -8.70 -20.72 2.95
N ASN A 279 -10.01 -20.51 2.79
CA ASN A 279 -10.98 -20.51 3.88
C ASN A 279 -10.60 -19.56 5.04
N PHE A 280 -9.93 -18.45 4.72
CA PHE A 280 -9.30 -17.57 5.68
C PHE A 280 -10.31 -16.90 6.62
N PHE A 281 -11.42 -16.40 6.07
CA PHE A 281 -12.43 -15.67 6.83
C PHE A 281 -13.25 -16.57 7.77
N GLU A 282 -13.27 -17.89 7.54
CA GLU A 282 -13.82 -18.84 8.51
C GLU A 282 -12.87 -19.02 9.70
N ARG A 283 -11.55 -19.02 9.47
CA ARG A 283 -10.55 -19.07 10.54
C ARG A 283 -10.45 -17.76 11.31
N PHE A 284 -10.64 -16.62 10.63
CA PHE A 284 -10.50 -15.27 11.18
C PHE A 284 -11.72 -14.38 10.89
N PRO A 285 -12.87 -14.65 11.55
CA PRO A 285 -14.14 -13.99 11.24
C PRO A 285 -14.21 -12.50 11.58
N ASN A 286 -13.29 -11.99 12.41
CA ASN A 286 -13.25 -10.58 12.79
C ASN A 286 -12.39 -9.72 11.86
N ILE A 287 -11.56 -10.35 11.01
CA ILE A 287 -10.74 -9.61 10.06
C ILE A 287 -11.63 -9.02 8.98
N ARG A 288 -11.33 -7.76 8.62
CA ARG A 288 -11.91 -7.06 7.47
C ARG A 288 -10.76 -6.58 6.60
N VAL A 289 -10.90 -6.80 5.31
CA VAL A 289 -9.88 -6.46 4.30
C VAL A 289 -10.39 -5.31 3.45
N MET A 290 -9.52 -4.34 3.19
CA MET A 290 -9.76 -3.25 2.23
C MET A 290 -8.74 -3.34 1.10
N SER A 291 -9.22 -3.18 -0.13
CA SER A 291 -8.40 -2.88 -1.31
C SER A 291 -8.39 -1.37 -1.50
N ALA A 292 -7.21 -0.75 -1.50
CA ALA A 292 -7.03 0.69 -1.68
C ALA A 292 -6.19 0.98 -2.93
N GLU A 293 -6.57 2.01 -3.69
CA GLU A 293 -5.97 2.41 -4.98
C GLU A 293 -5.90 1.34 -6.11
N ASN A 294 -6.52 0.16 -5.96
CA ASN A 294 -6.52 -0.90 -7.00
C ASN A 294 -7.77 -0.91 -7.91
N GLY A 295 -8.55 0.16 -7.93
CA GLY A 295 -9.84 0.19 -8.63
C GLY A 295 -10.89 -0.75 -8.02
N SER A 296 -12.04 -0.87 -8.69
CA SER A 296 -13.15 -1.76 -8.27
C SER A 296 -13.92 -2.41 -9.43
N GLU A 297 -13.57 -2.08 -10.67
CA GLU A 297 -14.12 -2.61 -11.91
C GLU A 297 -13.99 -4.13 -12.03
N TRP A 298 -12.97 -4.71 -11.40
CA TRP A 298 -12.72 -6.15 -11.37
C TRP A 298 -13.69 -6.91 -10.46
N VAL A 299 -14.28 -6.26 -9.46
CA VAL A 299 -15.05 -6.93 -8.39
C VAL A 299 -16.24 -7.72 -8.96
N PRO A 300 -17.12 -7.16 -9.81
CA PRO A 300 -18.26 -7.92 -10.33
C PRO A 300 -17.85 -9.17 -11.12
N ALA A 301 -16.77 -9.07 -11.92
CA ALA A 301 -16.26 -10.19 -12.69
C ALA A 301 -15.62 -11.26 -11.79
N MET A 302 -14.89 -10.83 -10.76
CA MET A 302 -14.29 -11.74 -9.78
C MET A 302 -15.36 -12.52 -9.02
N LEU A 303 -16.41 -11.87 -8.50
CA LEU A 303 -17.48 -12.53 -7.75
C LEU A 303 -18.17 -13.65 -8.55
N GLN A 304 -18.44 -13.41 -9.83
CA GLN A 304 -18.97 -14.46 -10.73
C GLN A 304 -17.97 -15.60 -10.95
N LYS A 305 -16.69 -15.25 -11.10
CA LYS A 305 -15.63 -16.22 -11.38
C LYS A 305 -15.33 -17.13 -10.18
N ILE A 306 -15.27 -16.59 -8.98
CA ILE A 306 -14.94 -17.36 -7.77
C ILE A 306 -16.02 -18.39 -7.43
N ASP A 307 -17.30 -18.06 -7.64
CA ASP A 307 -18.41 -19.02 -7.49
C ASP A 307 -18.31 -20.17 -8.49
N LYS A 308 -18.03 -19.86 -9.76
CA LYS A 308 -17.82 -20.87 -10.79
C LYS A 308 -16.64 -21.78 -10.44
N VAL A 309 -15.50 -21.18 -10.04
CA VAL A 309 -14.28 -21.93 -9.71
C VAL A 309 -14.49 -22.81 -8.48
N ARG A 310 -15.17 -22.33 -7.43
CA ARG A 310 -15.58 -23.16 -6.28
C ARG A 310 -16.37 -24.38 -6.73
N GLY A 311 -17.34 -24.21 -7.61
CA GLY A 311 -18.15 -25.31 -8.14
C GLY A 311 -17.33 -26.33 -8.95
N MET A 312 -16.39 -25.86 -9.77
CA MET A 312 -15.47 -26.73 -10.53
C MET A 312 -14.52 -27.50 -9.61
N ALA A 313 -14.07 -26.88 -8.51
CA ALA A 313 -13.16 -27.46 -7.54
C ALA A 313 -13.87 -28.22 -6.39
N LYS A 314 -15.18 -28.47 -6.48
CA LYS A 314 -15.98 -29.05 -5.38
C LYS A 314 -15.45 -30.37 -4.81
N ASN A 315 -14.78 -31.18 -5.63
CA ASN A 315 -14.20 -32.47 -5.24
C ASN A 315 -12.67 -32.45 -5.28
N ALA A 316 -12.07 -31.27 -5.49
CA ALA A 316 -10.64 -31.08 -5.54
C ALA A 316 -10.05 -30.89 -4.14
N PHE A 317 -8.73 -30.70 -4.08
CA PHE A 317 -8.02 -30.36 -2.85
C PHE A 317 -8.25 -28.90 -2.46
N TRP A 318 -8.54 -28.66 -1.18
CA TRP A 318 -8.69 -27.32 -0.58
C TRP A 318 -7.73 -27.19 0.60
N PRO A 319 -6.71 -26.30 0.52
CA PRO A 319 -5.61 -26.27 1.49
C PRO A 319 -6.01 -26.13 2.96
N ALA A 320 -7.12 -25.44 3.24
CA ALA A 320 -7.62 -25.23 4.61
C ALA A 320 -9.13 -25.49 4.73
N GLY A 321 -9.61 -26.49 3.99
CA GLY A 321 -11.01 -26.88 3.96
C GLY A 321 -11.85 -26.09 2.96
N GLN A 322 -13.05 -26.59 2.71
CA GLN A 322 -13.97 -26.00 1.74
C GLN A 322 -14.78 -24.85 2.35
N LEU A 323 -15.12 -23.89 1.50
CA LEU A 323 -16.04 -22.81 1.84
C LEU A 323 -17.45 -23.35 2.11
N LYS A 324 -18.00 -23.04 3.29
CA LYS A 324 -19.37 -23.40 3.68
C LYS A 324 -20.41 -22.73 2.79
N GLU A 325 -20.20 -21.45 2.49
CA GLU A 325 -21.09 -20.63 1.70
C GLU A 325 -20.53 -20.37 0.29
N ARG A 326 -21.32 -19.67 -0.54
CA ARG A 326 -20.77 -19.11 -1.77
C ARG A 326 -19.81 -17.97 -1.39
N PRO A 327 -18.66 -17.86 -2.08
CA PRO A 327 -17.74 -16.76 -1.82
C PRO A 327 -18.30 -15.36 -2.10
N SER A 328 -19.30 -15.26 -2.98
CA SER A 328 -19.86 -13.98 -3.44
C SER A 328 -20.83 -13.29 -2.48
#